data_AF-A0A3D1EWU1-F1
#
_entry.id   AF-A0A3D1EWU1-F1
#
_cell.length_a   1.000
_cell.length_b   1.000
_cell.length_c   1.000
_cell.angle_alpha   90.00
_cell.angle_beta   90.00
_cell.angle_gamma   90.00
#
_symmetry.space_group_name_H-M   'P 1'
#
loop_
_entity.id
_entity.type
_entity.pdbx_description
1 polymer ?
#
loop_
_entity_poly.entity_id
_entity_poly.type
_entity_poly.pdbx_seq_one_letter_code
_entity_poly.pdbx_strand_id
1 'polypeptide(L)' 'RATDVMMSGKIAVVCGYGDVGKGCCQSLKGQGARVIVNEVDPICALQAAMEGYEV' A
#
# COMPACT_ATOMS: atom_id res chain seq x y z
N ARG A 1 1.11 14.47 -12.11
CA ARG A 1 1.15 14.49 -13.60
C ARG A 1 -0.19 14.17 -14.21
N ALA A 2 -0.79 13.00 -13.98
CA ALA A 2 -2.09 12.70 -14.60
C ALA A 2 -3.27 13.40 -13.92
N THR A 3 -3.29 13.37 -12.58
CA THR A 3 -4.48 13.76 -11.81
C THR A 3 -4.24 14.93 -10.85
N ASP A 4 -2.97 15.22 -10.54
CA ASP A 4 -2.53 16.23 -9.57
C ASP A 4 -3.34 16.21 -8.25
N VAL A 5 -3.77 15.00 -7.86
CA VAL A 5 -4.57 14.77 -6.67
C VAL A 5 -3.68 14.74 -5.42
N MET A 6 -4.21 15.30 -4.34
CA MET A 6 -3.65 15.09 -3.01
C MET A 6 -3.80 13.62 -2.62
N MET A 7 -2.71 13.00 -2.16
CA MET A 7 -2.68 11.62 -1.67
C MET A 7 -2.88 11.53 -0.15
N SER A 8 -2.44 12.56 0.59
CA SER A 8 -2.60 12.62 2.04
C SER A 8 -4.06 12.51 2.46
N GLY A 9 -4.33 11.67 3.47
CA GLY A 9 -5.68 11.43 4.01
C GLY A 9 -6.60 10.58 3.12
N LYS A 10 -6.19 10.24 1.88
CA LYS A 10 -6.97 9.33 1.03
C LYS A 10 -6.67 7.87 1.35
N ILE A 11 -7.63 7.01 1.06
CA ILE A 11 -7.47 5.56 1.08
C ILE A 11 -6.97 5.12 -0.30
N ALA A 12 -5.87 4.37 -0.33
CA ALA A 12 -5.32 3.76 -1.53
C ALA A 12 -5.26 2.24 -1.34
N VAL A 13 -5.77 1.48 -2.31
CA VAL A 13 -5.71 0.01 -2.32
C VAL A 13 -4.59 -0.41 -3.27
N VAL A 14 -3.68 -1.26 -2.79
CA VAL A 14 -2.59 -1.85 -3.58
C VAL A 14 -2.84 -3.35 -3.70
N CYS A 15 -2.98 -3.84 -4.93
CA CYS A 15 -3.16 -5.26 -5.20
C CYS A 15 -1.80 -5.94 -5.43
N GLY A 16 -1.36 -6.75 -4.46
CA GLY A 16 -0.09 -7.47 -4.45
C GLY A 16 0.96 -6.83 -3.54
N TYR A 17 1.74 -7.67 -2.85
CA TYR A 17 2.77 -7.27 -1.88
C TYR A 17 4.13 -7.94 -2.13
N GLY A 18 4.46 -8.19 -3.41
CA GLY A 18 5.82 -8.49 -3.86
C GLY A 18 6.72 -7.25 -3.87
N ASP A 19 7.87 -7.31 -4.54
CA ASP A 19 8.88 -6.22 -4.53
C ASP A 19 8.31 -4.87 -5.00
N VAL A 20 7.51 -4.88 -6.07
CA VAL A 20 6.86 -3.67 -6.59
C VAL A 20 5.78 -3.19 -5.62
N GLY A 21 4.97 -4.09 -5.08
CA GLY A 21 3.89 -3.78 -4.13
C GLY A 21 4.41 -3.11 -2.87
N LYS A 22 5.53 -3.61 -2.32
CA LYS A 22 6.24 -3.01 -1.17
C LYS A 22 6.66 -1.57 -1.45
N GLY A 23 7.29 -1.33 -2.61
CA GLY A 23 7.66 0.02 -3.03
C GLY A 23 6.47 0.96 -3.21
N CYS A 24 5.38 0.47 -3.81
CA CYS A 24 4.13 1.22 -3.96
C CYS A 24 3.52 1.58 -2.60
N CYS A 25 3.42 0.63 -1.68
CA CYS A 25 2.85 0.86 -0.35
C CYS A 25 3.69 1.87 0.44
N GLN A 26 5.01 1.73 0.42
CA GLN A 26 5.92 2.67 1.10
C GLN A 26 5.82 4.09 0.53
N SER A 27 5.75 4.23 -0.80
CA SER A 27 5.61 5.54 -1.44
C SER A 27 4.27 6.21 -1.09
N LEU A 28 3.16 5.47 -1.14
CA LEU A 28 1.83 5.97 -0.82
C LEU A 28 1.70 6.35 0.66
N LYS A 29 2.21 5.50 1.57
CA LYS A 29 2.26 5.78 3.01
C LYS A 29 3.13 7.00 3.31
N GLY A 30 4.28 7.13 2.64
CA GLY A 30 5.18 8.29 2.74
C GLY A 30 4.53 9.61 2.29
N GLN A 31 3.52 9.54 1.41
CA GLN A 31 2.72 10.70 0.99
C GLN A 31 1.50 10.95 1.90
N GLY A 32 1.35 10.20 2.99
CA GLY A 32 0.27 10.36 3.98
C GLY A 32 -1.04 9.67 3.60
N ALA A 33 -1.05 8.78 2.61
CA ALA A 33 -2.23 7.97 2.29
C ALA A 33 -2.41 6.85 3.32
N ARG A 34 -3.67 6.47 3.59
CA ARG A 34 -3.99 5.21 4.27
C ARG A 34 -3.97 4.10 3.22
N VAL A 35 -3.02 3.17 3.35
CA VAL A 35 -2.82 2.09 2.39
C VAL A 35 -3.48 0.81 2.89
N ILE A 36 -4.27 0.17 2.03
CA ILE A 36 -4.83 -1.18 2.21
C ILE A 36 -4.21 -2.08 1.15
N VAL A 37 -3.80 -3.28 1.52
CA VAL A 37 -3.16 -4.24 0.63
C VAL A 37 -4.14 -5.39 0.37
N ASN A 38 -4.20 -5.87 -0.86
CA ASN A 38 -4.87 -7.13 -1.18
C ASN A 38 -3.81 -8.13 -1.64
N GLU A 39 -3.70 -9.28 -0.98
CA GLU A 39 -2.77 -10.35 -1.34
C GLU A 39 -3.43 -11.72 -1.28
N VAL A 40 -3.04 -12.56 -2.23
CA VAL A 40 -3.35 -13.99 -2.28
C VAL A 40 -2.28 -14.82 -1.58
N ASP A 41 -1.02 -14.37 -1.55
CA ASP A 41 0.05 -15.07 -0.84
C ASP A 41 0.01 -14.71 0.67
N PRO A 42 -0.24 -15.68 1.57
CA PRO A 42 -0.36 -15.42 3.00
C PRO A 42 0.95 -14.94 3.65
N ILE A 43 2.11 -15.26 3.06
CA ILE A 43 3.41 -14.81 3.58
C ILE A 43 3.58 -13.32 3.29
N CYS A 44 3.30 -12.90 2.07
CA CYS A 44 3.33 -11.49 1.67
C CYS A 44 2.26 -10.68 2.41
N ALA A 45 1.07 -11.23 2.59
CA ALA A 45 0.01 -10.62 3.39
C ALA A 45 0.45 -10.39 4.85
N LEU A 46 1.06 -11.40 5.49
CA LEU A 46 1.57 -11.25 6.86
C LEU A 46 2.66 -10.17 6.94
N GLN A 47 3.56 -10.11 5.95
CA GLN A 47 4.57 -9.05 5.89
C GLN A 47 3.94 -7.66 5.83
N ALA A 48 2.91 -7.46 5.01
CA ALA A 48 2.17 -6.20 4.95
C ALA A 48 1.51 -5.85 6.29
N ALA A 49 0.88 -6.83 6.95
CA ALA A 49 0.27 -6.63 8.26
C ALA A 49 1.30 -6.23 9.33
N MET A 50 2.49 -6.84 9.32
CA MET A 50 3.59 -6.49 10.23
C MET A 50 4.13 -5.07 10.02
N GLU A 51 4.03 -4.54 8.80
CA GLU A 51 4.37 -3.14 8.47
C GLU A 51 3.23 -2.14 8.79
N GLY A 52 2.11 -2.63 9.33
CA GLY A 52 0.98 -1.84 9.78
C GLY A 52 0.03 -1.44 8.64
N TYR A 53 0.00 -2.20 7.55
CA TYR A 53 -1.04 -2.10 6.53
C TYR A 53 -2.25 -2.95 6.91
N GLU A 54 -3.43 -2.52 6.50
CA GLU A 54 -4.64 -3.36 6.52
C GLU A 54 -4.58 -4.30 5.31
N VAL A 55 -4.86 -5.59 5.53
CA VAL A 55 -4.73 -6.67 4.52
C VAL A 55 -6.00 -7.51 4.46
#